data_AF-A0A9E5WPA8-F1
#
_entry.id   AF-A0A9E5WPA8-F1
#
_cell.length_a   1.000
_cell.length_b   1.000
_cell.length_c   1.000
_cell.angle_alpha   90.00
_cell.angle_beta   90.00
_cell.angle_gamma   90.00
#
_symmetry.space_group_name_H-M   'P 1'
#
loop_
_entity.id
_entity.type
_entity.pdbx_description
1 polymer ?
#
loop_
_entity_poly.entity_id
_entity_poly.type
_entity_poly.pdbx_seq_one_letter_code
_entity_poly.pdbx_strand_id
1 'polypeptide(L)'
;RPARGDWPGVGRRGVAAAGRTLPFLVAVLTAYWVAVPNGMPCRAAQPAAADPAPETPKPKAQLDLRSLPGFEPTREPLPEMAFENELMTEEEEKGFQRSPDPKTRPRLFVFRDALRATPLSEAHRKAIAEGARWYIARFTMPKYRNSLFKLRQEIQRDIRMFAKSEAARQYFLAQLTNAAEEIIEPRKFKITHDHKQDITIEITEFDKEGKETSRTVKAKDVNELNALRQKDPVAVALFERYADRKLHFGGNGGAQNFLVRLNALLLLTELNSKDGNLMKGIPPVPYVPAGRVFLGVLNDPAQHEALRIPAVKGLARICLYGGLPRNDKLRAQVVDTFVRELSRKDIHWWYRKVLIEGLGASGVLYGSDRGTAPIVAQTLAEHLADPKRAWEVRAAAARALARAPLDNKINIDPIIYAIVNLGHQMAQQYNKKPSPFPWLNCYLDLYFAFKPISPDEKTSDGRKTAGFMASAGSNKKVQEAYNQLVPIIRYVLRVQGQRRIPKDRVAALANWLKNNQPGSFSIVPDGKPIVPASATTSKSDRLIAAP
;
A
#
# COMPACT_ATOMS: atom_id res chain seq x y z
N ARG A 1 6.39 -13.04 -69.04
CA ARG A 1 5.67 -11.91 -68.42
C ARG A 1 5.23 -12.34 -67.02
N PRO A 2 5.46 -11.49 -66.01
CA PRO A 2 6.05 -11.84 -64.72
C PRO A 2 5.08 -11.45 -63.56
N ALA A 3 5.37 -11.46 -62.26
CA ALA A 3 6.63 -11.24 -61.57
C ALA A 3 6.65 -11.86 -60.17
N ARG A 4 7.70 -12.65 -59.91
CA ARG A 4 8.36 -12.74 -58.61
C ARG A 4 9.26 -11.49 -58.48
N GLY A 5 9.25 -10.88 -57.29
CA GLY A 5 10.23 -9.89 -56.89
C GLY A 5 11.06 -10.47 -55.75
N ASP A 6 12.32 -10.79 -56.05
CA ASP A 6 13.40 -10.94 -55.08
C ASP A 6 13.69 -9.61 -54.37
N TRP A 7 14.29 -9.65 -53.18
CA TRP A 7 15.57 -9.02 -52.81
C TRP A 7 15.85 -9.27 -51.29
N PRO A 8 17.12 -9.23 -50.84
CA PRO A 8 17.71 -10.28 -50.01
C PRO A 8 18.34 -9.80 -48.69
N GLY A 9 18.81 -10.77 -47.91
CA GLY A 9 20.09 -10.65 -47.20
C GLY A 9 20.05 -10.09 -45.78
N VAL A 10 20.01 -10.99 -44.78
CA VAL A 10 20.58 -10.70 -43.45
C VAL A 10 21.40 -11.89 -42.99
N GLY A 11 22.72 -11.67 -42.89
CA GLY A 11 23.68 -12.65 -42.45
C GLY A 11 23.48 -13.07 -41.00
N ARG A 12 23.47 -14.39 -40.76
CA ARG A 12 23.65 -14.97 -39.43
C ARG A 12 25.13 -14.93 -39.07
N ARG A 13 25.52 -14.03 -38.16
CA ARG A 13 26.69 -14.23 -37.31
C ARG A 13 26.23 -14.77 -35.97
N GLY A 14 26.73 -15.97 -35.65
CA GLY A 14 26.55 -16.58 -34.35
C GLY A 14 27.27 -15.78 -33.27
N VAL A 15 26.61 -15.65 -32.12
CA VAL A 15 27.26 -15.30 -30.86
C VAL A 15 26.90 -16.41 -29.88
N ALA A 16 27.90 -17.19 -29.52
CA ALA A 16 27.84 -18.16 -28.45
C ALA A 16 27.67 -17.42 -27.12
N ALA A 17 26.58 -17.69 -26.39
CA ALA A 17 26.39 -17.21 -25.03
C ALA A 17 26.73 -18.35 -24.06
N ALA A 18 27.98 -18.35 -23.59
CA ALA A 18 28.35 -19.03 -22.36
C ALA A 18 28.11 -18.08 -21.18
N GLY A 19 27.40 -18.54 -20.15
CA GLY A 19 27.15 -17.72 -18.96
C GLY A 19 26.18 -18.31 -17.95
N ARG A 20 26.47 -19.51 -17.44
CA ARG A 20 25.86 -20.04 -16.21
C ARG A 20 26.27 -19.15 -15.03
N THR A 21 25.31 -18.64 -14.24
CA THR A 21 25.32 -18.53 -12.75
C THR A 21 24.23 -17.57 -12.24
N LEU A 22 23.17 -18.11 -11.62
CA LEU A 22 22.52 -17.70 -10.34
C LEU A 22 21.08 -18.29 -10.23
N PRO A 23 20.90 -19.52 -9.71
CA PRO A 23 19.56 -20.02 -9.37
C PRO A 23 19.15 -19.73 -7.91
N PHE A 24 20.02 -19.18 -7.07
CA PHE A 24 19.80 -19.14 -5.62
C PHE A 24 18.89 -18.01 -5.10
N LEU A 25 18.77 -16.89 -5.83
CA LEU A 25 18.01 -15.73 -5.34
C LEU A 25 16.49 -15.85 -5.58
N VAL A 26 16.08 -16.67 -6.55
CA VAL A 26 14.66 -16.95 -6.83
C VAL A 26 14.09 -17.93 -5.78
N ALA A 27 14.87 -18.90 -5.30
CA ALA A 27 14.40 -19.93 -4.36
C ALA A 27 14.07 -19.40 -2.95
N VAL A 28 14.75 -18.34 -2.48
CA VAL A 28 14.48 -17.73 -1.17
C VAL A 28 13.16 -16.93 -1.18
N LEU A 29 12.73 -16.43 -2.34
CA LEU A 29 11.49 -15.67 -2.48
C LEU A 29 10.25 -16.57 -2.64
N THR A 30 10.37 -17.78 -3.20
CA THR A 30 9.25 -18.74 -3.30
C THR A 30 8.95 -19.47 -1.99
N ALA A 31 9.96 -19.70 -1.14
CA ALA A 31 9.78 -20.43 0.12
C ALA A 31 9.02 -19.65 1.21
N TYR A 32 8.84 -18.33 1.07
CA TYR A 32 8.18 -17.49 2.08
C TYR A 32 6.66 -17.34 1.89
N TRP A 33 6.04 -18.02 0.91
CA TRP A 33 4.60 -17.90 0.64
C TRP A 33 3.81 -19.20 0.46
N VAL A 34 4.44 -20.38 0.52
CA VAL A 34 3.72 -21.66 0.49
C VAL A 34 4.41 -22.69 1.40
N ALA A 35 3.93 -22.81 2.63
CA ALA A 35 4.15 -23.99 3.47
C ALA A 35 2.92 -24.22 4.36
N VAL A 36 1.86 -24.73 3.75
CA VAL A 36 0.83 -25.52 4.43
C VAL A 36 1.12 -26.98 4.03
N PRO A 37 1.41 -27.90 4.96
CA PRO A 37 1.57 -29.30 4.58
C PRO A 37 0.20 -29.97 4.48
N ASN A 38 -0.17 -30.36 3.25
CA ASN A 38 -1.24 -31.32 2.98
C ASN A 38 -0.66 -32.74 3.04
N GLY A 39 -1.34 -33.61 3.81
CA GLY A 39 -1.56 -35.05 3.58
C GLY A 39 -0.37 -35.96 3.29
N MET A 40 0.06 -36.74 4.28
CA MET A 40 0.76 -38.01 4.05
C MET A 40 -0.25 -39.15 3.79
N PRO A 41 0.11 -40.16 2.97
CA PRO A 41 -0.75 -41.30 2.66
C PRO A 41 -0.82 -42.32 3.82
N CYS A 42 -2.00 -42.87 4.04
CA CYS A 42 -2.27 -43.96 4.98
C CYS A 42 -1.45 -45.21 4.63
N ARG A 43 -0.70 -45.73 5.61
CA ARG A 43 -0.05 -47.04 5.55
C ARG A 43 -0.87 -48.05 6.36
N ALA A 44 -1.07 -49.24 5.79
CA ALA A 44 -1.90 -50.31 6.33
C ALA A 44 -1.43 -50.81 7.71
N ALA A 45 -2.39 -51.16 8.56
CA ALA A 45 -2.20 -51.60 9.94
C ALA A 45 -1.56 -52.99 10.04
N GLN A 46 -0.55 -53.13 10.90
CA GLN A 46 -0.13 -54.39 11.50
C GLN A 46 -0.81 -54.55 12.87
N PRO A 47 -1.18 -55.78 13.29
CA PRO A 47 -1.81 -56.02 14.59
C PRO A 47 -0.82 -55.82 15.75
N ALA A 48 -1.32 -55.17 16.79
CA ALA A 48 -0.57 -54.66 17.93
C ALA A 48 -0.12 -55.75 18.91
N ALA A 49 1.14 -55.69 19.35
CA ALA A 49 1.57 -56.23 20.62
C ALA A 49 1.17 -55.25 21.74
N ALA A 50 0.78 -55.79 22.90
CA ALA A 50 0.31 -55.01 24.03
C ALA A 50 1.44 -54.17 24.67
N ASP A 51 1.43 -52.86 24.42
CA ASP A 51 2.28 -51.90 25.10
C ASP A 51 1.71 -51.56 26.51
N PRO A 52 2.58 -51.30 27.49
CA PRO A 52 2.19 -50.92 28.85
C PRO A 52 1.46 -49.57 28.86
N ALA A 53 0.57 -49.41 29.84
CA ALA A 53 -0.31 -48.27 30.01
C ALA A 53 0.44 -46.92 29.89
N PRO A 54 -0.09 -45.97 29.09
CA PRO A 54 0.56 -44.68 28.92
C PRO A 54 0.52 -43.89 30.23
N GLU A 55 1.71 -43.57 30.76
CA GLU A 55 1.84 -42.56 31.81
C GLU A 55 1.21 -41.25 31.33
N THR A 56 0.35 -40.68 32.17
CA THR A 56 -0.27 -39.38 31.91
C THR A 56 0.83 -38.33 31.72
N PRO A 57 0.90 -37.66 30.55
CA PRO A 57 1.92 -36.65 30.33
C PRO A 57 1.71 -35.50 31.31
N LYS A 58 2.70 -35.26 32.17
CA LYS A 58 2.73 -34.09 33.06
C LYS A 58 2.46 -32.82 32.21
N PRO A 59 1.58 -31.92 32.67
CA PRO A 59 1.26 -30.69 31.94
C PRO A 59 2.56 -29.92 31.70
N LYS A 60 2.94 -29.78 30.43
CA LYS A 60 4.05 -28.91 30.03
C LYS A 60 3.75 -27.53 30.60
N ALA A 61 4.65 -27.02 31.45
CA ALA A 61 4.56 -25.67 31.97
C ALA A 61 4.29 -24.71 30.80
N GLN A 62 3.12 -24.05 30.83
CA GLN A 62 2.78 -23.05 29.84
C GLN A 62 3.87 -21.99 29.89
N LEU A 63 4.61 -21.86 28.79
CA LEU A 63 5.61 -20.83 28.62
C LEU A 63 4.89 -19.49 28.79
N ASP A 64 5.15 -18.76 29.87
CA ASP A 64 4.56 -17.45 30.06
C ASP A 64 5.15 -16.50 29.02
N LEU A 65 4.41 -16.28 27.93
CA LEU A 65 4.79 -15.42 26.81
C LEU A 65 5.11 -13.99 27.27
N ARG A 66 4.61 -13.57 28.44
CA ARG A 66 4.88 -12.26 29.07
C ARG A 66 6.29 -12.15 29.64
N SER A 67 6.95 -13.29 29.90
CA SER A 67 8.33 -13.35 30.40
C SER A 67 9.39 -13.27 29.29
N LEU A 68 8.98 -13.29 28.00
CA LEU A 68 9.92 -13.22 26.90
C LEU A 68 10.51 -11.79 26.78
N PRO A 69 11.86 -11.64 26.78
CA PRO A 69 12.48 -10.33 26.64
C PRO A 69 12.03 -9.65 25.33
N GLY A 70 11.38 -8.49 25.46
CA GLY A 70 10.85 -7.72 24.33
C GLY A 70 9.37 -7.96 24.01
N PHE A 71 8.65 -8.75 24.82
CA PHE A 71 7.19 -8.79 24.76
C PHE A 71 6.62 -7.50 25.37
N GLU A 72 6.27 -6.53 24.52
CA GLU A 72 5.43 -5.41 24.95
C GLU A 72 4.06 -5.99 25.38
N PRO A 73 3.50 -5.59 26.53
CA PRO A 73 2.18 -6.04 26.96
C PRO A 73 1.16 -5.79 25.84
N THR A 74 0.14 -6.66 25.77
CA THR A 74 -0.98 -6.53 24.83
C THR A 74 -1.52 -5.11 24.93
N ARG A 75 -1.30 -4.31 23.88
CA ARG A 75 -1.86 -2.97 23.80
C ARG A 75 -3.36 -3.09 24.00
N GLU A 76 -3.92 -2.21 24.82
CA GLU A 76 -5.37 -2.15 24.98
C GLU A 76 -6.02 -2.06 23.59
N PRO A 77 -7.06 -2.87 23.33
CA PRO A 77 -7.74 -2.82 22.05
C PRO A 77 -8.26 -1.40 21.82
N LEU A 78 -8.14 -0.92 20.58
CA LEU A 78 -8.70 0.38 20.22
C LEU A 78 -10.20 0.39 20.59
N PRO A 79 -10.74 1.50 21.14
CA PRO A 79 -12.16 1.60 21.46
C PRO A 79 -13.08 1.20 20.30
N GLU A 80 -12.67 1.55 19.07
CA GLU A 80 -13.41 1.26 17.84
C GLU A 80 -13.48 -0.26 17.54
N MET A 81 -12.69 -1.09 18.21
CA MET A 81 -12.76 -2.55 18.12
C MET A 81 -13.95 -3.13 18.87
N ALA A 82 -14.54 -2.38 19.81
CA ALA A 82 -15.70 -2.80 20.58
C ALA A 82 -17.04 -2.35 19.98
N PHE A 83 -17.02 -1.48 18.95
CA PHE A 83 -18.27 -1.01 18.34
C PHE A 83 -19.01 -2.14 17.63
N GLU A 84 -20.31 -2.23 17.89
CA GLU A 84 -21.25 -3.10 17.21
C GLU A 84 -22.33 -2.23 16.57
N ASN A 85 -22.24 -2.04 15.25
CA ASN A 85 -23.23 -1.30 14.46
C ASN A 85 -23.66 -2.18 13.28
N GLU A 86 -24.43 -3.22 13.60
CA GLU A 86 -24.91 -4.17 12.60
C GLU A 86 -25.96 -3.51 11.69
N LEU A 87 -25.69 -3.50 10.38
CA LEU A 87 -26.55 -2.87 9.37
C LEU A 87 -27.55 -3.85 8.74
N MET A 88 -27.51 -5.12 9.15
CA MET A 88 -28.35 -6.19 8.62
C MET A 88 -28.45 -7.34 9.61
N THR A 89 -29.67 -7.75 9.89
CA THR A 89 -29.95 -8.91 10.73
C THR A 89 -29.72 -10.24 10.00
N GLU A 90 -29.60 -11.34 10.73
CA GLU A 90 -29.49 -12.67 10.10
C GLU A 90 -30.71 -13.04 9.27
N GLU A 91 -31.90 -12.59 9.64
CA GLU A 91 -33.14 -12.86 8.93
C GLU A 91 -33.17 -12.14 7.58
N GLU A 92 -32.77 -10.86 7.56
CA GLU A 92 -32.62 -10.09 6.33
C GLU A 92 -31.58 -10.72 5.40
N GLU A 93 -30.46 -11.21 5.94
CA GLU A 93 -29.45 -11.91 5.14
C GLU A 93 -30.02 -13.20 4.53
N LYS A 94 -30.70 -14.03 5.34
CA LYS A 94 -31.33 -15.28 4.89
C LYS A 94 -32.40 -14.99 3.84
N GLY A 95 -33.21 -13.94 4.01
CA GLY A 95 -34.23 -13.51 3.06
C GLY A 95 -33.66 -12.96 1.74
N PHE A 96 -32.41 -12.50 1.72
CA PHE A 96 -31.72 -12.18 0.47
C PHE A 96 -31.22 -13.45 -0.25
N GLN A 97 -30.72 -14.43 0.50
CA GLN A 97 -30.18 -15.68 -0.04
C GLN A 97 -31.27 -16.67 -0.47
N ARG A 98 -32.40 -16.70 0.23
CA ARG A 98 -33.53 -17.61 0.04
C ARG A 98 -34.80 -16.80 -0.14
N SER A 99 -35.67 -17.24 -1.04
CA SER A 99 -36.98 -16.60 -1.16
C SER A 99 -37.93 -17.12 -0.07
N PRO A 100 -38.71 -16.26 0.61
CA PRO A 100 -39.76 -16.71 1.51
C PRO A 100 -40.94 -17.37 0.77
N ASP A 101 -41.18 -17.00 -0.50
CA ASP A 101 -42.17 -17.64 -1.37
C ASP A 101 -41.47 -18.56 -2.38
N PRO A 102 -41.74 -19.88 -2.38
CA PRO A 102 -41.18 -20.84 -3.34
C PRO A 102 -41.39 -20.47 -4.81
N LYS A 103 -42.42 -19.66 -5.12
CA LYS A 103 -42.73 -19.23 -6.50
C LYS A 103 -41.85 -18.08 -6.99
N THR A 104 -41.15 -17.40 -6.09
CA THR A 104 -40.32 -16.23 -6.44
C THR A 104 -38.83 -16.58 -6.39
N ARG A 105 -38.07 -16.04 -7.35
CA ARG A 105 -36.62 -16.25 -7.40
C ARG A 105 -35.94 -15.53 -6.22
N PRO A 106 -34.97 -16.15 -5.51
CA PRO A 106 -34.23 -15.47 -4.44
C PRO A 106 -33.56 -14.18 -4.95
N ARG A 107 -33.48 -13.15 -4.10
CA ARG A 107 -32.87 -11.86 -4.49
C ARG A 107 -31.42 -12.01 -4.92
N LEU A 108 -30.67 -12.93 -4.29
CA LEU A 108 -29.31 -13.29 -4.71
C LEU A 108 -29.25 -13.81 -6.16
N PHE A 109 -30.25 -14.58 -6.58
CA PHE A 109 -30.34 -15.06 -7.96
C PHE A 109 -30.60 -13.88 -8.91
N VAL A 110 -31.59 -13.04 -8.60
CA VAL A 110 -31.94 -11.86 -9.41
C VAL A 110 -30.75 -10.91 -9.55
N PHE A 111 -30.00 -10.69 -8.48
CA PHE A 111 -28.76 -9.93 -8.49
C PHE A 111 -27.69 -10.54 -9.43
N ARG A 112 -27.43 -11.85 -9.33
CA ARG A 112 -26.44 -12.52 -10.19
C ARG A 112 -26.85 -12.55 -11.66
N ASP A 113 -28.15 -12.66 -11.93
CA ASP A 113 -28.74 -12.55 -13.26
C ASP A 113 -28.52 -11.13 -13.82
N ALA A 114 -28.80 -10.10 -13.00
CA ALA A 114 -28.57 -8.70 -13.36
C ALA A 114 -27.09 -8.38 -13.66
N LEU A 115 -26.13 -9.00 -12.97
CA LEU A 115 -24.70 -8.82 -13.26
C LEU A 115 -24.29 -9.32 -14.65
N ARG A 116 -25.02 -10.29 -15.20
CA ARG A 116 -24.75 -10.86 -16.54
C ARG A 116 -25.50 -10.13 -17.66
N ALA A 117 -26.47 -9.29 -17.30
CA ALA A 117 -27.36 -8.66 -18.27
C ALA A 117 -26.64 -7.63 -19.15
N THR A 118 -27.00 -7.64 -20.43
CA THR A 118 -26.62 -6.66 -21.45
C THR A 118 -27.78 -6.47 -22.42
N PRO A 119 -28.41 -5.28 -22.49
CA PRO A 119 -28.12 -4.04 -21.75
C PRO A 119 -28.60 -4.05 -20.28
N LEU A 120 -28.16 -3.07 -19.48
CA LEU A 120 -28.63 -2.86 -18.10
C LEU A 120 -29.94 -2.07 -18.07
N SER A 121 -31.05 -2.74 -17.77
CA SER A 121 -32.33 -2.11 -17.44
C SER A 121 -32.28 -1.44 -16.05
N GLU A 122 -33.27 -0.61 -15.74
CA GLU A 122 -33.42 -0.02 -14.41
C GLU A 122 -33.60 -1.08 -13.32
N ALA A 123 -34.36 -2.14 -13.60
CA ALA A 123 -34.53 -3.27 -12.68
C ALA A 123 -33.20 -3.98 -12.39
N HIS A 124 -32.35 -4.18 -13.42
CA HIS A 124 -31.01 -4.74 -13.22
C HIS A 124 -30.14 -3.83 -12.35
N ARG A 125 -30.19 -2.50 -12.57
CA ARG A 125 -29.45 -1.53 -11.75
C ARG A 125 -29.92 -1.52 -10.29
N LYS A 126 -31.22 -1.63 -10.04
CA LYS A 126 -31.77 -1.75 -8.69
C LYS A 126 -31.27 -3.04 -8.01
N ALA A 127 -31.35 -4.18 -8.69
CA ALA A 127 -30.86 -5.45 -8.16
C ALA A 127 -29.35 -5.43 -7.87
N ILE A 128 -28.54 -4.80 -8.71
CA ILE A 128 -27.09 -4.63 -8.48
C ILE A 128 -26.81 -3.74 -7.26
N ALA A 129 -27.54 -2.63 -7.11
CA ALA A 129 -27.39 -1.76 -5.95
C ALA A 129 -27.80 -2.45 -4.63
N GLU A 130 -28.87 -3.24 -4.66
CA GLU A 130 -29.30 -4.06 -3.52
C GLU A 130 -28.27 -5.16 -3.19
N GLY A 131 -27.71 -5.83 -4.19
CA GLY A 131 -26.65 -6.82 -3.98
C GLY A 131 -25.35 -6.23 -3.43
N ALA A 132 -24.96 -5.03 -3.87
CA ALA A 132 -23.82 -4.31 -3.31
C ALA A 132 -24.05 -3.94 -1.84
N ARG A 133 -25.23 -3.38 -1.52
CA ARG A 133 -25.63 -3.11 -0.14
C ARG A 133 -25.59 -4.38 0.71
N TRP A 134 -26.10 -5.48 0.17
CA TRP A 134 -26.13 -6.77 0.86
C TRP A 134 -24.72 -7.26 1.20
N TYR A 135 -23.80 -7.26 0.24
CA TYR A 135 -22.42 -7.68 0.46
C TYR A 135 -21.70 -6.85 1.52
N ILE A 136 -21.86 -5.52 1.47
CA ILE A 136 -21.18 -4.63 2.41
C ILE A 136 -21.79 -4.71 3.81
N ALA A 137 -23.10 -4.82 3.94
CA ALA A 137 -23.73 -4.98 5.24
C ALA A 137 -23.28 -6.26 5.97
N ARG A 138 -23.00 -7.35 5.24
CA ARG A 138 -22.43 -8.58 5.82
C ARG A 138 -21.09 -8.36 6.53
N PHE A 139 -20.34 -7.30 6.19
CA PHE A 139 -19.10 -6.99 6.90
C PHE A 139 -19.39 -6.54 8.34
N THR A 140 -20.56 -5.95 8.58
CA THR A 140 -20.95 -5.40 9.90
C THR A 140 -21.52 -6.46 10.84
N MET A 141 -21.86 -7.66 10.33
CA MET A 141 -22.46 -8.73 11.13
C MET A 141 -21.40 -9.42 12.01
N PRO A 142 -21.62 -9.54 13.33
CA PRO A 142 -20.64 -10.15 14.25
C PRO A 142 -20.19 -11.56 13.86
N LYS A 143 -21.09 -12.39 13.31
CA LYS A 143 -20.77 -13.77 12.89
C LYS A 143 -19.71 -13.86 11.80
N TYR A 144 -19.51 -12.81 11.00
CA TYR A 144 -18.52 -12.79 9.91
C TYR A 144 -17.18 -12.19 10.31
N ARG A 145 -17.03 -11.73 11.55
CA ARG A 145 -15.83 -11.03 12.04
C ARG A 145 -14.51 -11.74 11.74
N ASN A 146 -14.47 -13.05 11.98
CA ASN A 146 -13.28 -13.89 11.77
C ASN A 146 -13.13 -14.36 10.31
N SER A 147 -14.05 -13.99 9.43
CA SER A 147 -14.11 -14.41 8.04
C SER A 147 -14.32 -13.27 7.04
N LEU A 148 -14.10 -12.01 7.45
CA LEU A 148 -14.20 -10.83 6.58
C LEU A 148 -13.32 -10.96 5.32
N PHE A 149 -12.17 -11.63 5.42
CA PHE A 149 -11.34 -11.92 4.24
C PHE A 149 -12.02 -12.87 3.24
N LYS A 150 -12.79 -13.84 3.73
CA LYS A 150 -13.56 -14.77 2.86
C LYS A 150 -14.68 -14.02 2.16
N LEU A 151 -15.34 -13.07 2.84
CA LEU A 151 -16.35 -12.21 2.21
C LEU A 151 -15.76 -11.36 1.08
N ARG A 152 -14.57 -10.79 1.26
CA ARG A 152 -13.88 -10.09 0.15
C ARG A 152 -13.60 -11.01 -1.02
N GLN A 153 -13.08 -12.22 -0.76
CA GLN A 153 -12.80 -13.21 -1.80
C GLN A 153 -14.08 -13.63 -2.53
N GLU A 154 -15.20 -13.75 -1.82
CA GLU A 154 -16.53 -14.01 -2.39
C GLU A 154 -16.95 -12.91 -3.35
N ILE A 155 -16.86 -11.64 -2.94
CA ILE A 155 -17.18 -10.48 -3.79
C ILE A 155 -16.29 -10.47 -5.05
N GLN A 156 -14.99 -10.62 -4.88
CA GLN A 156 -14.03 -10.67 -6.00
C GLN A 156 -14.30 -11.83 -6.96
N ARG A 157 -14.73 -12.97 -6.43
CA ARG A 157 -15.13 -14.13 -7.22
C ARG A 157 -16.40 -13.85 -8.02
N ASP A 158 -17.42 -13.26 -7.41
CA ASP A 158 -18.69 -12.95 -8.07
C ASP A 158 -18.53 -11.84 -9.13
N ILE A 159 -17.69 -10.82 -8.90
CA ILE A 159 -17.30 -9.83 -9.93
C ILE A 159 -16.68 -10.55 -11.13
N ARG A 160 -15.69 -11.43 -10.89
CA ARG A 160 -15.00 -12.15 -11.97
C ARG A 160 -15.91 -13.11 -12.71
N MET A 161 -16.81 -13.80 -12.03
CA MET A 161 -17.66 -14.82 -12.64
C MET A 161 -18.88 -14.23 -13.35
N PHE A 162 -19.56 -13.25 -12.75
CA PHE A 162 -20.88 -12.82 -13.21
C PHE A 162 -20.86 -11.45 -13.88
N ALA A 163 -20.03 -10.50 -13.43
CA ALA A 163 -19.92 -9.17 -14.00
C ALA A 163 -18.97 -9.14 -15.21
N LYS A 164 -19.35 -9.87 -16.27
CA LYS A 164 -18.56 -10.00 -17.51
C LYS A 164 -18.72 -8.81 -18.44
N SER A 165 -19.91 -8.19 -18.47
CA SER A 165 -20.12 -6.98 -19.26
C SER A 165 -19.48 -5.78 -18.58
N GLU A 166 -18.87 -4.89 -19.37
CA GLU A 166 -18.21 -3.70 -18.84
C GLU A 166 -19.21 -2.79 -18.11
N ALA A 167 -20.41 -2.60 -18.68
CA ALA A 167 -21.46 -1.78 -18.06
C ALA A 167 -21.90 -2.32 -16.69
N ALA A 168 -22.21 -3.61 -16.57
CA ALA A 168 -22.62 -4.22 -15.29
C ALA A 168 -21.49 -4.20 -14.27
N ARG A 169 -20.25 -4.49 -14.71
CA ARG A 169 -19.07 -4.43 -13.84
C ARG A 169 -18.85 -3.03 -13.30
N GLN A 170 -18.77 -2.01 -14.16
CA GLN A 170 -18.52 -0.63 -13.72
C GLN A 170 -19.61 -0.13 -12.76
N TYR A 171 -20.88 -0.46 -13.06
CA TYR A 171 -21.98 -0.10 -12.18
C TYR A 171 -21.90 -0.82 -10.83
N PHE A 172 -21.63 -2.13 -10.81
CA PHE A 172 -21.49 -2.87 -9.55
C PHE A 172 -20.31 -2.39 -8.71
N LEU A 173 -19.14 -2.12 -9.32
CA LEU A 173 -17.98 -1.55 -8.65
C LEU A 173 -18.28 -0.18 -8.04
N ALA A 174 -19.07 0.65 -8.74
CA ALA A 174 -19.51 1.94 -8.22
C ALA A 174 -20.42 1.77 -6.98
N GLN A 175 -21.38 0.85 -7.03
CA GLN A 175 -22.28 0.58 -5.89
C GLN A 175 -21.52 0.00 -4.68
N LEU A 176 -20.58 -0.93 -4.91
CA LEU A 176 -19.70 -1.44 -3.85
C LEU A 176 -18.86 -0.32 -3.23
N THR A 177 -18.33 0.58 -4.06
CA THR A 177 -17.53 1.72 -3.59
C THR A 177 -18.36 2.67 -2.74
N ASN A 178 -19.57 3.00 -3.17
CA ASN A 178 -20.46 3.89 -2.42
C ASN A 178 -20.89 3.29 -1.08
N ALA A 179 -21.31 2.01 -1.07
CA ALA A 179 -21.70 1.33 0.16
C ALA A 179 -20.50 1.17 1.12
N ALA A 180 -19.32 0.82 0.60
CA ALA A 180 -18.09 0.73 1.41
C ALA A 180 -17.66 2.08 1.98
N GLU A 181 -17.77 3.16 1.20
CA GLU A 181 -17.44 4.52 1.63
C GLU A 181 -18.27 4.97 2.84
N GLU A 182 -19.56 4.61 2.92
CA GLU A 182 -20.40 4.88 4.09
C GLU A 182 -19.90 4.14 5.34
N ILE A 183 -19.54 2.87 5.23
CA ILE A 183 -19.06 2.10 6.40
C ILE A 183 -17.62 2.45 6.82
N ILE A 184 -16.85 3.08 5.94
CA ILE A 184 -15.49 3.57 6.23
C ILE A 184 -15.52 4.88 7.02
N GLU A 185 -16.62 5.65 6.93
CA GLU A 185 -16.80 6.92 7.63
C GLU A 185 -16.80 6.71 9.15
N PRO A 186 -15.93 7.40 9.92
CA PRO A 186 -15.85 7.24 11.38
C PRO A 186 -17.09 7.73 12.13
N ARG A 187 -18.01 8.41 11.45
CA ARG A 187 -19.13 9.14 12.04
C ARG A 187 -20.44 8.63 11.45
N LYS A 188 -21.49 8.55 12.26
CA LYS A 188 -22.85 8.48 11.70
C LYS A 188 -23.25 9.88 11.26
N PHE A 189 -24.05 9.99 10.21
CA PHE A 189 -24.53 11.27 9.75
C PHE A 189 -25.91 11.18 9.13
N LYS A 190 -26.61 12.31 9.09
CA LYS A 190 -27.86 12.47 8.34
C LYS A 190 -27.83 13.81 7.64
N ILE A 191 -28.07 13.79 6.33
CA ILE A 191 -28.11 15.00 5.50
C ILE A 191 -29.53 15.16 4.99
N THR A 192 -30.10 16.34 5.20
CA THR A 192 -31.41 16.74 4.68
C THR A 192 -31.26 18.10 4.03
N HIS A 193 -31.77 18.26 2.82
CA HIS A 193 -31.79 19.53 2.08
C HIS A 193 -32.93 19.51 1.07
N ASP A 194 -33.43 20.68 0.68
CA ASP A 194 -34.37 20.86 -0.43
C ASP A 194 -33.63 21.52 -1.60
N HIS A 195 -33.32 20.77 -2.67
CA HIS A 195 -32.57 21.31 -3.82
C HIS A 195 -31.31 22.12 -3.46
N LYS A 196 -30.53 21.67 -2.47
CA LYS A 196 -29.35 22.34 -1.90
C LYS A 196 -29.65 23.66 -1.16
N GLN A 197 -30.89 23.83 -0.74
CA GLN A 197 -31.36 24.83 0.22
C GLN A 197 -31.75 24.15 1.54
N ASP A 198 -31.85 24.93 2.61
CA ASP A 198 -32.24 24.48 3.96
C ASP A 198 -31.46 23.24 4.41
N ILE A 199 -30.15 23.29 4.20
CA ILE A 199 -29.24 22.20 4.47
C ILE A 199 -29.14 22.00 5.98
N THR A 200 -29.49 20.80 6.43
CA THR A 200 -29.29 20.34 7.80
C THR A 200 -28.44 19.07 7.79
N ILE A 201 -27.35 19.08 8.56
CA ILE A 201 -26.40 17.98 8.68
C ILE A 201 -26.29 17.62 10.16
N GLU A 202 -26.79 16.44 10.52
CA GLU A 202 -26.60 15.86 11.85
C GLU A 202 -25.38 14.94 11.80
N ILE A 203 -24.44 15.13 12.72
CA ILE A 203 -23.22 14.34 12.83
C ILE A 203 -23.21 13.73 14.21
N THR A 204 -23.02 12.41 14.28
CA THR A 204 -22.85 11.69 15.54
C THR A 204 -21.46 11.06 15.56
N GLU A 205 -20.67 11.49 16.53
CA GLU A 205 -19.31 11.03 16.79
C GLU A 205 -19.27 10.21 18.08
N PHE A 206 -18.28 9.34 18.18
CA PHE A 206 -18.08 8.45 19.32
C PHE A 206 -16.76 8.82 19.97
N ASP A 207 -16.76 9.03 21.27
CA ASP A 207 -15.52 9.23 22.01
C ASP A 207 -14.77 7.90 22.23
N LYS A 208 -13.64 7.96 22.94
CA LYS A 208 -12.81 6.78 23.22
C LYS A 208 -13.49 5.80 24.19
N GLU A 209 -14.51 6.26 24.88
CA GLU A 209 -15.33 5.49 25.79
C GLU A 209 -16.56 4.90 25.08
N GLY A 210 -16.73 5.21 23.79
CA GLY A 210 -17.85 4.78 22.95
C GLY A 210 -19.15 5.56 23.19
N LYS A 211 -19.09 6.68 23.92
CA LYS A 211 -20.23 7.55 24.15
C LYS A 211 -20.53 8.36 22.90
N GLU A 212 -21.80 8.36 22.51
CA GLU A 212 -22.29 9.13 21.37
C GLU A 212 -22.40 10.62 21.73
N THR A 213 -21.90 11.47 20.84
CA THR A 213 -22.08 12.92 20.87
C THR A 213 -22.60 13.37 19.51
N SER A 214 -23.77 14.01 19.51
CA SER A 214 -24.41 14.49 18.28
C SER A 214 -24.38 16.00 18.21
N ARG A 215 -24.16 16.53 17.01
CA ARG A 215 -24.25 17.96 16.72
C ARG A 215 -24.91 18.20 15.37
N THR A 216 -25.63 19.30 15.26
CA THR A 216 -26.38 19.67 14.05
C THR A 216 -25.83 20.97 13.47
N VAL A 217 -25.55 20.97 12.17
CA VAL A 217 -25.17 22.15 11.39
C VAL A 217 -26.30 22.48 10.44
N LYS A 218 -26.71 23.75 10.43
CA LYS A 218 -27.74 24.28 9.52
C LYS A 218 -27.12 25.37 8.64
N ALA A 219 -27.49 25.40 7.37
CA ALA A 219 -27.13 26.43 6.41
C ALA A 219 -28.28 26.62 5.42
N LYS A 220 -28.59 27.86 5.03
CA LYS A 220 -29.65 28.15 4.07
C LYS A 220 -29.32 27.64 2.68
N ASP A 221 -28.05 27.67 2.30
CA ASP A 221 -27.56 27.22 1.01
C ASP A 221 -26.10 26.72 1.06
N VAL A 222 -25.58 26.29 -0.08
CA VAL A 222 -24.20 25.79 -0.23
C VAL A 222 -23.15 26.86 0.02
N ASN A 223 -23.44 28.14 -0.24
CA ASN A 223 -22.49 29.24 -0.02
C ASN A 223 -22.32 29.49 1.48
N GLU A 224 -23.43 29.55 2.22
CA GLU A 224 -23.40 29.65 3.68
C GLU A 224 -22.73 28.43 4.30
N LEU A 225 -23.02 27.22 3.80
CA LEU A 225 -22.33 26.01 4.25
C LEU A 225 -20.82 26.10 3.99
N ASN A 226 -20.39 26.56 2.81
CA ASN A 226 -18.98 26.72 2.48
C ASN A 226 -18.28 27.78 3.35
N ALA A 227 -18.99 28.84 3.76
CA ALA A 227 -18.46 29.82 4.71
C ALA A 227 -18.16 29.19 6.07
N LEU A 228 -18.83 28.08 6.44
CA LEU A 228 -18.54 27.32 7.65
C LEU A 228 -17.30 26.42 7.53
N ARG A 229 -16.61 26.32 6.39
CA ARG A 229 -15.49 25.36 6.22
C ARG A 229 -14.38 25.51 7.26
N GLN A 230 -14.12 26.73 7.75
CA GLN A 230 -13.14 26.94 8.82
C GLN A 230 -13.68 26.53 10.21
N LYS A 231 -14.97 26.74 10.46
CA LYS A 231 -15.63 26.46 11.74
C LYS A 231 -16.00 24.98 11.89
N ASP A 232 -16.49 24.37 10.82
CA ASP A 232 -16.92 22.98 10.77
C ASP A 232 -16.53 22.32 9.43
N PRO A 233 -15.23 22.03 9.23
CA PRO A 233 -14.75 21.39 8.01
C PRO A 233 -15.38 20.01 7.77
N VAL A 234 -15.82 19.32 8.83
CA VAL A 234 -16.40 17.98 8.75
C VAL A 234 -17.79 18.03 8.12
N ALA A 235 -18.66 18.93 8.57
CA ALA A 235 -20.01 19.07 8.00
C ALA A 235 -19.96 19.41 6.50
N VAL A 236 -19.09 20.35 6.13
CA VAL A 236 -18.87 20.71 4.71
C VAL A 236 -18.37 19.49 3.92
N ALA A 237 -17.37 18.76 4.43
CA ALA A 237 -16.82 17.59 3.75
C ALA A 237 -17.85 16.46 3.58
N LEU A 238 -18.71 16.22 4.58
CA LEU A 238 -19.79 15.23 4.50
C LEU A 238 -20.81 15.63 3.43
N PHE A 239 -21.24 16.89 3.39
CA PHE A 239 -22.15 17.38 2.37
C PHE A 239 -21.57 17.24 0.96
N GLU A 240 -20.33 17.72 0.74
CA GLU A 240 -19.64 17.61 -0.54
C GLU A 240 -19.51 16.16 -1.01
N ARG A 241 -19.36 15.22 -0.07
CA ARG A 241 -19.18 13.80 -0.38
C ARG A 241 -20.50 13.08 -0.64
N TYR A 242 -21.56 13.41 0.07
CA TYR A 242 -22.76 12.58 0.16
C TYR A 242 -24.07 13.22 -0.29
N ALA A 243 -24.18 14.55 -0.37
CA ALA A 243 -25.46 15.24 -0.64
C ALA A 243 -26.10 14.83 -1.98
N ASP A 244 -25.30 14.75 -3.05
CA ASP A 244 -25.80 14.46 -4.39
C ASP A 244 -25.97 12.95 -4.68
N ARG A 245 -26.00 12.09 -3.64
CA ARG A 245 -25.97 10.63 -3.80
C ARG A 245 -27.04 9.92 -3.00
N LYS A 246 -27.56 8.84 -3.58
CA LYS A 246 -28.37 7.89 -2.84
C LYS A 246 -27.47 7.07 -1.92
N LEU A 247 -27.62 7.28 -0.62
CA LEU A 247 -26.96 6.50 0.42
C LEU A 247 -27.59 5.10 0.52
N HIS A 248 -26.74 4.08 0.63
CA HIS A 248 -27.16 2.70 0.83
C HIS A 248 -27.65 2.46 2.25
N PHE A 249 -27.11 3.16 3.24
CA PHE A 249 -27.45 3.01 4.65
C PHE A 249 -28.01 4.28 5.28
N GLY A 250 -28.31 5.31 4.47
CA GLY A 250 -28.86 6.56 4.96
C GLY A 250 -27.94 7.30 5.94
N GLY A 251 -26.63 7.03 5.90
CA GLY A 251 -25.65 7.59 6.83
C GLY A 251 -25.56 6.88 8.19
N ASN A 252 -26.42 5.88 8.46
CA ASN A 252 -26.27 4.95 9.59
C ASN A 252 -25.09 3.98 9.40
N GLY A 253 -24.56 3.91 8.18
CA GLY A 253 -23.44 3.07 7.83
C GLY A 253 -22.16 3.39 8.58
N GLY A 254 -21.95 4.63 9.01
CA GLY A 254 -20.71 5.07 9.65
C GLY A 254 -20.53 4.62 11.11
N ALA A 255 -19.45 5.09 11.73
CA ALA A 255 -19.01 4.70 13.07
C ALA A 255 -18.88 3.17 13.26
N GLN A 256 -18.39 2.52 12.21
CA GLN A 256 -18.21 1.08 12.22
C GLN A 256 -16.96 0.69 12.95
N ASN A 257 -16.98 -0.58 13.33
CA ASN A 257 -15.86 -1.20 13.97
C ASN A 257 -14.57 -1.12 13.10
N PHE A 258 -13.43 -0.90 13.75
CA PHE A 258 -12.11 -0.85 13.08
C PHE A 258 -11.86 -1.99 12.08
N LEU A 259 -12.11 -3.26 12.42
CA LEU A 259 -11.86 -4.35 11.45
C LEU A 259 -12.84 -4.27 10.27
N VAL A 260 -14.08 -3.83 10.47
CA VAL A 260 -15.04 -3.65 9.37
C VAL A 260 -14.50 -2.62 8.38
N ARG A 261 -14.10 -1.46 8.89
CA ARG A 261 -13.50 -0.36 8.11
C ARG A 261 -12.24 -0.79 7.38
N LEU A 262 -11.35 -1.50 8.06
CA LEU A 262 -10.13 -2.05 7.48
C LEU A 262 -10.43 -2.99 6.32
N ASN A 263 -11.36 -3.93 6.51
CA ASN A 263 -11.72 -4.90 5.47
C ASN A 263 -12.47 -4.24 4.31
N ALA A 264 -13.27 -3.20 4.55
CA ALA A 264 -13.87 -2.38 3.49
C ALA A 264 -12.79 -1.68 2.64
N LEU A 265 -11.79 -1.08 3.27
CA LEU A 265 -10.66 -0.45 2.54
C LEU A 265 -9.82 -1.46 1.76
N LEU A 266 -9.57 -2.64 2.33
CA LEU A 266 -8.89 -3.73 1.63
C LEU A 266 -9.70 -4.18 0.41
N LEU A 267 -11.04 -4.29 0.53
CA LEU A 267 -11.90 -4.60 -0.60
C LEU A 267 -11.73 -3.57 -1.72
N LEU A 268 -11.83 -2.28 -1.40
CA LEU A 268 -11.64 -1.20 -2.38
C LEU A 268 -10.27 -1.26 -3.05
N THR A 269 -9.22 -1.60 -2.30
CA THR A 269 -7.86 -1.76 -2.83
C THR A 269 -7.75 -2.92 -3.83
N GLU A 270 -8.55 -3.96 -3.62
CA GLU A 270 -8.60 -5.18 -4.44
C GLU A 270 -9.52 -5.05 -5.67
N LEU A 271 -10.40 -4.05 -5.74
CA LEU A 271 -11.34 -3.87 -6.85
C LEU A 271 -10.62 -3.60 -8.19
N ASN A 272 -11.11 -4.24 -9.25
CA ASN A 272 -10.53 -4.20 -10.59
C ASN A 272 -11.58 -3.85 -11.65
N SER A 273 -11.30 -2.80 -12.41
CA SER A 273 -12.10 -2.47 -13.60
C SER A 273 -11.90 -3.53 -14.69
N LYS A 274 -10.69 -4.08 -14.81
CA LYS A 274 -10.36 -5.18 -15.72
C LYS A 274 -9.49 -6.21 -15.01
N ASP A 275 -9.81 -7.48 -15.21
CA ASP A 275 -9.03 -8.57 -14.64
C ASP A 275 -7.66 -8.66 -15.32
N GLY A 276 -6.64 -8.98 -14.53
CA GLY A 276 -5.30 -9.24 -15.03
C GLY A 276 -5.14 -10.68 -15.52
N ASN A 277 -4.00 -10.97 -16.14
CA ASN A 277 -3.57 -12.31 -16.46
C ASN A 277 -2.12 -12.50 -15.99
N LEU A 278 -1.96 -13.06 -14.79
CA LEU A 278 -0.65 -13.31 -14.19
C LEU A 278 0.22 -14.24 -15.03
N MET A 279 -0.37 -15.23 -15.71
CA MET A 279 0.37 -16.15 -16.60
C MET A 279 0.99 -15.42 -17.80
N LYS A 280 0.39 -14.30 -18.21
CA LYS A 280 0.89 -13.44 -19.30
C LYS A 280 1.62 -12.20 -18.80
N GLY A 281 1.84 -12.06 -17.49
CA GLY A 281 2.42 -10.86 -16.90
C GLY A 281 1.56 -9.60 -17.06
N ILE A 282 0.26 -9.74 -17.34
CA ILE A 282 -0.66 -8.61 -17.50
C ILE A 282 -1.25 -8.28 -16.12
N PRO A 283 -0.93 -7.12 -15.53
CA PRO A 283 -1.46 -6.75 -14.22
C PRO A 283 -2.96 -6.41 -14.31
N PRO A 284 -3.74 -6.65 -13.24
CA PRO A 284 -5.13 -6.19 -13.17
C PRO A 284 -5.22 -4.67 -13.12
N VAL A 285 -6.16 -4.08 -13.87
CA VAL A 285 -6.41 -2.64 -13.87
C VAL A 285 -7.29 -2.31 -12.66
N PRO A 286 -6.80 -1.51 -11.68
CA PRO A 286 -7.56 -1.14 -10.51
C PRO A 286 -8.80 -0.32 -10.86
N TYR A 287 -9.79 -0.32 -9.98
CA TYR A 287 -10.95 0.55 -10.10
C TYR A 287 -10.61 1.98 -9.67
N VAL A 288 -10.23 2.81 -10.64
CA VAL A 288 -9.76 4.20 -10.42
C VAL A 288 -10.73 5.06 -9.60
N PRO A 289 -12.07 4.99 -9.76
CA PRO A 289 -12.98 5.81 -8.98
C PRO A 289 -12.91 5.60 -7.46
N ALA A 290 -12.36 4.47 -6.97
CA ALA A 290 -12.10 4.27 -5.53
C ALA A 290 -11.03 5.25 -4.98
N GLY A 291 -10.21 5.86 -5.84
CA GLY A 291 -9.19 6.82 -5.46
C GLY A 291 -9.72 7.99 -4.63
N ARG A 292 -10.95 8.45 -4.93
CA ARG A 292 -11.60 9.54 -4.16
C ARG A 292 -11.85 9.14 -2.70
N VAL A 293 -12.20 7.88 -2.45
CA VAL A 293 -12.45 7.36 -1.10
C VAL A 293 -11.13 7.27 -0.32
N PHE A 294 -10.07 6.79 -0.97
CA PHE A 294 -8.75 6.73 -0.33
C PHE A 294 -8.19 8.11 0.01
N LEU A 295 -8.34 9.10 -0.87
CA LEU A 295 -7.99 10.49 -0.55
C LEU A 295 -8.83 11.02 0.62
N GLY A 296 -10.13 10.70 0.66
CA GLY A 296 -11.01 11.02 1.78
C GLY A 296 -10.48 10.46 3.11
N VAL A 297 -10.02 9.21 3.12
CA VAL A 297 -9.44 8.58 4.31
C VAL A 297 -8.12 9.25 4.75
N LEU A 298 -7.27 9.66 3.82
CA LEU A 298 -6.01 10.34 4.17
C LEU A 298 -6.22 11.78 4.62
N ASN A 299 -7.27 12.44 4.15
CA ASN A 299 -7.59 13.82 4.49
C ASN A 299 -8.41 13.96 5.78
N ASP A 300 -9.01 12.87 6.28
CA ASP A 300 -9.81 12.91 7.50
C ASP A 300 -8.95 12.65 8.75
N PRO A 301 -8.78 13.65 9.63
CA PRO A 301 -7.97 13.50 10.84
C PRO A 301 -8.51 12.45 11.81
N ALA A 302 -9.81 12.13 11.79
CA ALA A 302 -10.39 11.10 12.64
C ALA A 302 -10.12 9.66 12.17
N GLN A 303 -9.52 9.47 10.99
CA GLN A 303 -9.14 8.16 10.50
C GLN A 303 -7.88 7.67 11.21
N HIS A 304 -8.01 6.53 11.90
CA HIS A 304 -6.89 5.83 12.52
C HIS A 304 -5.77 5.55 11.50
N GLU A 305 -4.51 5.74 11.90
CA GLU A 305 -3.35 5.65 11.00
C GLU A 305 -3.25 4.28 10.29
N ALA A 306 -3.63 3.20 10.96
CA ALA A 306 -3.66 1.86 10.36
C ALA A 306 -4.65 1.71 9.19
N LEU A 307 -5.77 2.47 9.18
CA LEU A 307 -6.72 2.50 8.06
C LEU A 307 -6.16 3.30 6.87
N ARG A 308 -5.21 4.21 7.11
CA ARG A 308 -4.54 4.97 6.06
C ARG A 308 -3.59 4.10 5.23
N ILE A 309 -3.05 3.01 5.80
CA ILE A 309 -2.15 2.08 5.08
C ILE A 309 -2.80 1.50 3.80
N PRO A 310 -3.95 0.80 3.86
CA PRO A 310 -4.58 0.29 2.65
C PRO A 310 -4.98 1.41 1.68
N ALA A 311 -5.38 2.59 2.19
CA ALA A 311 -5.68 3.74 1.34
C ALA A 311 -4.46 4.22 0.52
N VAL A 312 -3.29 4.36 1.16
CA VAL A 312 -2.03 4.68 0.45
C VAL A 312 -1.69 3.60 -0.58
N LYS A 313 -1.82 2.33 -0.22
CA LYS A 313 -1.56 1.21 -1.14
C LYS A 313 -2.52 1.20 -2.34
N GLY A 314 -3.80 1.48 -2.10
CA GLY A 314 -4.82 1.62 -3.14
C GLY A 314 -4.52 2.75 -4.12
N LEU A 315 -4.13 3.92 -3.61
CA LEU A 315 -3.73 5.05 -4.44
C LEU A 315 -2.45 4.77 -5.23
N ALA A 316 -1.42 4.20 -4.60
CA ALA A 316 -0.19 3.79 -5.26
C ALA A 316 -0.48 2.79 -6.41
N ARG A 317 -1.36 1.83 -6.16
CA ARG A 317 -1.82 0.86 -7.16
C ARG A 317 -2.55 1.54 -8.32
N ILE A 318 -3.43 2.50 -8.04
CA ILE A 318 -4.13 3.30 -9.07
C ILE A 318 -3.12 4.10 -9.90
N CYS A 319 -2.12 4.73 -9.28
CA CYS A 319 -1.08 5.46 -9.98
C CYS A 319 -0.25 4.54 -10.91
N LEU A 320 0.08 3.32 -10.47
CA LEU A 320 0.89 2.40 -11.27
C LEU A 320 0.10 1.74 -12.41
N TYR A 321 -1.10 1.25 -12.12
CA TYR A 321 -1.81 0.32 -13.02
C TYR A 321 -3.15 0.85 -13.52
N GLY A 322 -3.63 1.99 -13.02
CA GLY A 322 -4.92 2.58 -13.37
C GLY A 322 -4.97 3.26 -14.73
N GLY A 323 -3.85 3.33 -15.45
CA GLY A 323 -3.77 4.00 -16.77
C GLY A 323 -3.93 5.52 -16.70
N LEU A 324 -3.69 6.14 -15.54
CA LEU A 324 -3.78 7.59 -15.38
C LEU A 324 -2.68 8.30 -16.18
N PRO A 325 -3.02 9.36 -16.95
CA PRO A 325 -2.03 10.24 -17.56
C PRO A 325 -1.05 10.84 -16.53
N ARG A 326 0.10 11.36 -17.01
CA ARG A 326 1.09 12.01 -16.13
C ARG A 326 0.58 13.31 -15.52
N ASN A 327 -0.17 14.07 -16.28
CA ASN A 327 -0.77 15.35 -15.88
C ASN A 327 -2.17 15.18 -15.27
N ASP A 328 -2.53 13.96 -14.88
CA ASP A 328 -3.82 13.63 -14.29
C ASP A 328 -3.99 14.31 -12.92
N LYS A 329 -5.19 14.88 -12.69
CA LYS A 329 -5.51 15.63 -11.47
C LYS A 329 -5.47 14.74 -10.22
N LEU A 330 -5.99 13.51 -10.31
CA LEU A 330 -5.97 12.57 -9.19
C LEU A 330 -4.52 12.21 -8.83
N ARG A 331 -3.68 11.93 -9.84
CA ARG A 331 -2.25 11.64 -9.61
C ARG A 331 -1.54 12.79 -8.88
N ALA A 332 -1.79 14.04 -9.27
CA ALA A 332 -1.23 15.21 -8.60
C ALA A 332 -1.71 15.33 -7.14
N GLN A 333 -3.02 15.17 -6.91
CA GLN A 333 -3.59 15.18 -5.55
C GLN A 333 -3.01 14.08 -4.66
N VAL A 334 -2.71 12.91 -5.21
CA VAL A 334 -2.04 11.81 -4.49
C VAL A 334 -0.64 12.23 -4.03
N VAL A 335 0.15 12.83 -4.91
CA VAL A 335 1.49 13.32 -4.57
C VAL A 335 1.42 14.36 -3.46
N ASP A 336 0.57 15.38 -3.59
CA ASP A 336 0.47 16.45 -2.61
C ASP A 336 -0.01 15.91 -1.25
N THR A 337 -0.96 14.97 -1.27
CA THR A 337 -1.47 14.30 -0.06
C THR A 337 -0.36 13.50 0.62
N PHE A 338 0.43 12.73 -0.12
CA PHE A 338 1.54 11.95 0.45
C PHE A 338 2.64 12.84 1.01
N VAL A 339 3.02 13.90 0.29
CA VAL A 339 4.03 14.86 0.77
C VAL A 339 3.56 15.56 2.03
N ARG A 340 2.29 15.99 2.09
CA ARG A 340 1.69 16.60 3.28
C ARG A 340 1.67 15.62 4.45
N GLU A 341 1.27 14.37 4.26
CA GLU A 341 1.30 13.38 5.34
C GLU A 341 2.74 13.08 5.81
N LEU A 342 3.73 13.05 4.89
CA LEU A 342 5.14 12.87 5.24
C LEU A 342 5.74 14.05 6.02
N SER A 343 5.19 15.27 5.87
CA SER A 343 5.66 16.45 6.62
C SER A 343 5.25 16.42 8.09
N ARG A 344 4.22 15.62 8.45
CA ARG A 344 3.79 15.41 9.82
C ARG A 344 4.92 14.81 10.67
N LYS A 345 5.09 15.32 11.89
CA LYS A 345 6.14 14.88 12.82
C LYS A 345 5.73 13.65 13.65
N ASP A 346 4.43 13.49 13.85
CA ASP A 346 3.75 12.58 14.78
C ASP A 346 3.33 11.23 14.16
N ILE A 347 3.72 10.93 12.91
CA ILE A 347 3.36 9.67 12.27
C ILE A 347 4.34 8.54 12.57
N HIS A 348 3.82 7.32 12.72
CA HIS A 348 4.64 6.15 13.00
C HIS A 348 5.50 5.76 11.78
N TRP A 349 6.64 5.11 12.03
CA TRP A 349 7.62 4.78 10.98
C TRP A 349 7.06 3.84 9.90
N TRP A 350 6.17 2.90 10.26
CA TRP A 350 5.55 2.00 9.28
C TRP A 350 4.62 2.74 8.33
N TYR A 351 3.90 3.76 8.81
CA TYR A 351 3.03 4.56 7.94
C TYR A 351 3.87 5.43 7.02
N ARG A 352 4.90 6.07 7.58
CA ARG A 352 5.90 6.83 6.82
C ARG A 352 6.53 5.98 5.72
N LYS A 353 6.90 4.72 6.02
CA LYS A 353 7.45 3.79 5.03
C LYS A 353 6.46 3.55 3.89
N VAL A 354 5.20 3.27 4.20
CA VAL A 354 4.15 3.02 3.19
C VAL A 354 3.89 4.27 2.33
N LEU A 355 3.91 5.47 2.92
CA LEU A 355 3.83 6.74 2.18
C LEU A 355 5.02 6.93 1.22
N ILE A 356 6.24 6.61 1.65
CA ILE A 356 7.45 6.66 0.82
C ILE A 356 7.35 5.68 -0.37
N GLU A 357 6.91 4.44 -0.11
CA GLU A 357 6.66 3.45 -1.17
C GLU A 357 5.59 3.94 -2.14
N GLY A 358 4.49 4.50 -1.62
CA GLY A 358 3.41 5.07 -2.42
C GLY A 358 3.86 6.27 -3.27
N LEU A 359 4.70 7.13 -2.72
CA LEU A 359 5.26 8.28 -3.43
C LEU A 359 6.19 7.84 -4.58
N GLY A 360 7.00 6.80 -4.37
CA GLY A 360 7.80 6.17 -5.43
C GLY A 360 6.96 5.50 -6.53
N ALA A 361 5.75 5.06 -6.20
CA ALA A 361 4.78 4.47 -7.11
C ALA A 361 3.92 5.51 -7.87
N SER A 362 4.05 6.80 -7.52
CA SER A 362 3.20 7.87 -8.06
C SER A 362 3.40 8.14 -9.56
N GLY A 363 4.46 7.63 -10.21
CA GLY A 363 4.66 7.75 -11.66
C GLY A 363 4.99 9.16 -12.18
N VAL A 364 5.19 10.13 -11.29
CA VAL A 364 5.52 11.53 -11.59
C VAL A 364 6.60 12.06 -10.66
N LEU A 365 7.22 13.19 -11.03
CA LEU A 365 8.19 13.89 -10.18
C LEU A 365 7.64 15.16 -9.51
N TYR A 366 6.54 15.70 -10.06
CA TYR A 366 6.02 17.03 -9.75
C TYR A 366 4.59 16.92 -9.16
N GLY A 367 4.24 17.83 -8.26
CA GLY A 367 2.90 17.93 -7.64
C GLY A 367 1.89 18.72 -8.49
N SER A 368 0.76 19.11 -7.88
CA SER A 368 -0.31 19.84 -8.61
C SER A 368 0.07 21.23 -9.06
N ASP A 369 0.93 21.93 -8.32
CA ASP A 369 1.38 23.28 -8.63
C ASP A 369 2.24 23.35 -9.91
N ARG A 370 2.61 22.19 -10.50
CA ARG A 370 3.47 22.05 -11.68
C ARG A 370 4.74 22.91 -11.64
N GLY A 371 5.16 23.31 -10.45
CA GLY A 371 6.35 24.11 -10.24
C GLY A 371 7.60 23.40 -10.79
N THR A 372 8.68 24.16 -10.92
CA THR A 372 9.97 23.64 -11.40
C THR A 372 10.61 22.65 -10.43
N ALA A 373 10.17 22.60 -9.17
CA ALA A 373 10.76 21.73 -8.16
C ALA A 373 10.23 20.29 -8.24
N PRO A 374 11.11 19.28 -8.38
CA PRO A 374 10.74 17.86 -8.41
C PRO A 374 10.41 17.36 -6.99
N ILE A 375 9.26 17.78 -6.45
CA ILE A 375 8.86 17.58 -5.05
C ILE A 375 8.92 16.11 -4.61
N VAL A 376 8.63 15.17 -5.51
CA VAL A 376 8.72 13.72 -5.23
C VAL A 376 10.17 13.33 -4.97
N ALA A 377 11.08 13.66 -5.89
CA ALA A 377 12.50 13.32 -5.75
C ALA A 377 13.12 14.01 -4.53
N GLN A 378 12.78 15.28 -4.30
CA GLN A 378 13.26 16.04 -3.13
C GLN A 378 12.79 15.40 -1.83
N THR A 379 11.49 15.12 -1.70
CA THR A 379 10.90 14.54 -0.48
C THR A 379 11.51 13.17 -0.17
N LEU A 380 11.68 12.31 -1.18
CA LEU A 380 12.31 11.00 -1.01
C LEU A 380 13.79 11.13 -0.62
N ALA A 381 14.54 12.04 -1.26
CA ALA A 381 15.96 12.23 -0.96
C ALA A 381 16.20 12.80 0.45
N GLU A 382 15.34 13.70 0.93
CA GLU A 382 15.37 14.17 2.32
C GLU A 382 15.12 13.04 3.32
N HIS A 383 14.15 12.16 3.04
CA HIS A 383 13.86 11.00 3.89
C HIS A 383 14.98 9.95 3.88
N LEU A 384 15.67 9.78 2.75
CA LEU A 384 16.86 8.94 2.65
C LEU A 384 18.00 9.48 3.53
N ALA A 385 18.26 10.78 3.44
CA ALA A 385 19.41 11.43 4.06
C ALA A 385 19.24 11.72 5.56
N ASP A 386 18.01 11.83 6.07
CA ASP A 386 17.74 12.16 7.48
C ASP A 386 18.16 11.03 8.44
N PRO A 387 19.23 11.21 9.25
CA PRO A 387 19.73 10.17 10.15
C PRO A 387 18.80 9.89 11.33
N LYS A 388 17.81 10.76 11.59
CA LYS A 388 16.84 10.59 12.68
C LYS A 388 15.69 9.65 12.29
N ARG A 389 15.57 9.27 11.02
CA ARG A 389 14.51 8.36 10.56
C ARG A 389 14.90 6.91 10.76
N ALA A 390 13.87 6.07 10.94
CA ALA A 390 14.03 4.62 11.00
C ALA A 390 14.73 4.09 9.74
N TRP A 391 15.58 3.06 9.89
CA TRP A 391 16.37 2.48 8.80
C TRP A 391 15.50 2.02 7.64
N GLU A 392 14.34 1.45 7.95
CA GLU A 392 13.34 0.94 7.01
C GLU A 392 12.75 2.04 6.14
N VAL A 393 12.53 3.24 6.71
CA VAL A 393 12.02 4.40 5.97
C VAL A 393 13.09 4.90 5.01
N ARG A 394 14.34 5.03 5.48
CA ARG A 394 15.47 5.52 4.68
C ARG A 394 15.80 4.56 3.54
N ALA A 395 15.81 3.26 3.80
CA ALA A 395 16.04 2.22 2.80
C ALA A 395 14.89 2.15 1.78
N ALA A 396 13.63 2.26 2.23
CA ALA A 396 12.49 2.37 1.32
C ALA A 396 12.58 3.63 0.44
N ALA A 397 13.09 4.74 0.96
CA ALA A 397 13.30 5.97 0.19
C ALA A 397 14.37 5.80 -0.90
N ALA A 398 15.49 5.12 -0.58
CA ALA A 398 16.50 4.73 -1.57
C ALA A 398 15.88 3.90 -2.72
N ARG A 399 15.08 2.90 -2.35
CA ARG A 399 14.39 2.03 -3.31
C ARG A 399 13.37 2.79 -4.16
N ALA A 400 12.61 3.69 -3.54
CA ALA A 400 11.60 4.50 -4.20
C ALA A 400 12.22 5.48 -5.21
N LEU A 401 13.33 6.14 -4.86
CA LEU A 401 14.07 7.04 -5.77
C LEU A 401 14.48 6.34 -7.07
N ALA A 402 14.92 5.08 -6.97
CA ALA A 402 15.33 4.29 -8.12
C ALA A 402 14.17 3.81 -9.02
N ARG A 403 12.92 3.98 -8.58
CA ARG A 403 11.68 3.66 -9.31
C ARG A 403 10.94 4.90 -9.77
N ALA A 404 11.24 6.06 -9.19
CA ALA A 404 10.74 7.34 -9.65
C ALA A 404 11.26 7.63 -11.07
N PRO A 405 10.47 8.33 -11.91
CA PRO A 405 10.83 8.59 -13.29
C PRO A 405 11.79 9.79 -13.39
N LEU A 406 12.99 9.67 -12.79
CA LEU A 406 13.99 10.74 -12.74
C LEU A 406 14.34 11.24 -14.15
N ASP A 407 14.23 12.54 -14.37
CA ASP A 407 14.62 13.20 -15.61
C ASP A 407 16.11 13.61 -15.55
N ASN A 408 16.61 14.15 -16.66
CA ASN A 408 18.02 14.58 -16.78
C ASN A 408 18.34 15.86 -16.00
N LYS A 409 17.36 16.53 -15.41
CA LYS A 409 17.57 17.71 -14.56
C LYS A 409 17.91 17.33 -13.12
N ILE A 410 17.63 16.07 -12.74
CA ILE A 410 17.96 15.56 -11.41
C ILE A 410 19.43 15.15 -11.35
N ASN A 411 20.19 15.85 -10.51
CA ASN A 411 21.52 15.44 -10.10
C ASN A 411 21.44 14.20 -9.19
N ILE A 412 21.79 13.04 -9.73
CA ILE A 412 21.73 11.76 -9.01
C ILE A 412 22.93 11.52 -8.08
N ASP A 413 24.04 12.24 -8.24
CA ASP A 413 25.25 12.05 -7.45
C ASP A 413 25.02 12.15 -5.93
N PRO A 414 24.34 13.20 -5.39
CA PRO A 414 24.05 13.27 -3.96
C PRO A 414 23.13 12.15 -3.48
N ILE A 415 22.23 11.64 -4.34
CA ILE A 415 21.38 10.49 -4.01
C ILE A 415 22.24 9.24 -3.86
N ILE A 416 23.11 8.94 -4.83
CA ILE A 416 23.99 7.78 -4.77
C ILE A 416 24.92 7.84 -3.56
N TYR A 417 25.49 9.02 -3.28
CA TYR A 417 26.28 9.26 -2.08
C TYR A 417 25.48 8.97 -0.80
N ALA A 418 24.25 9.47 -0.69
CA ALA A 418 23.38 9.25 0.46
C ALA A 418 23.01 7.76 0.64
N ILE A 419 22.82 7.01 -0.44
CA ILE A 419 22.57 5.56 -0.40
C ILE A 419 23.80 4.81 0.17
N VAL A 420 25.01 5.14 -0.29
CA VAL A 420 26.23 4.52 0.25
C VAL A 420 26.45 4.89 1.71
N ASN A 421 26.19 6.16 2.08
CA ASN A 421 26.28 6.63 3.46
C ASN A 421 25.28 5.89 4.36
N LEU A 422 24.05 5.69 3.90
CA LEU A 422 23.06 4.86 4.60
C LEU A 422 23.57 3.42 4.79
N GLY A 423 24.12 2.80 3.74
CA GLY A 423 24.72 1.46 3.83
C GLY A 423 25.86 1.36 4.85
N HIS A 424 26.71 2.39 4.93
CA HIS A 424 27.78 2.48 5.93
C HIS A 424 27.23 2.60 7.36
N GLN A 425 26.27 3.51 7.58
CA GLN A 425 25.62 3.68 8.88
C GLN A 425 24.90 2.41 9.35
N MET A 426 24.18 1.74 8.44
CA MET A 426 23.55 0.46 8.71
C MET A 426 24.58 -0.61 9.09
N ALA A 427 25.71 -0.69 8.39
CA ALA A 427 26.75 -1.68 8.68
C ALA A 427 27.39 -1.47 10.06
N GLN A 428 27.62 -0.21 10.43
CA GLN A 428 28.11 0.14 11.77
C GLN A 428 27.10 -0.25 12.85
N GLN A 429 25.81 0.05 12.66
CA GLN A 429 24.78 -0.25 13.65
C GLN A 429 24.50 -1.76 13.75
N TYR A 430 24.48 -2.47 12.62
CA TYR A 430 24.39 -3.92 12.58
C TYR A 430 25.53 -4.58 13.35
N ASN A 431 26.77 -4.09 13.23
CA ASN A 431 27.91 -4.66 13.97
C ASN A 431 27.82 -4.48 15.49
N LYS A 432 27.10 -3.46 15.98
CA LYS A 432 26.84 -3.28 17.42
C LYS A 432 25.88 -4.35 17.94
N LYS A 433 24.78 -4.59 17.20
CA LYS A 433 23.75 -5.58 17.56
C LYS A 433 23.29 -6.35 16.31
N PRO A 434 23.98 -7.44 15.93
CA PRO A 434 23.58 -8.27 14.82
C PRO A 434 22.23 -8.94 15.10
N SER A 435 21.28 -8.76 14.20
CA SER A 435 19.97 -9.42 14.26
C SER A 435 19.43 -9.62 12.84
N PRO A 436 18.49 -10.55 12.60
CA PRO A 436 17.84 -10.67 11.31
C PRO A 436 16.89 -9.50 11.04
N PHE A 437 16.10 -9.11 12.04
CA PHE A 437 15.17 -7.98 11.98
C PHE A 437 15.77 -6.74 12.65
N PRO A 438 15.66 -5.53 12.05
CA PRO A 438 15.00 -5.19 10.78
C PRO A 438 15.92 -5.27 9.54
N TRP A 439 17.18 -5.67 9.73
CA TRP A 439 18.26 -5.47 8.76
C TRP A 439 18.05 -6.14 7.40
N LEU A 440 17.45 -7.34 7.36
CA LEU A 440 17.25 -8.08 6.11
C LEU A 440 16.48 -7.24 5.07
N ASN A 441 15.36 -6.65 5.47
CA ASN A 441 14.51 -5.87 4.57
C ASN A 441 15.20 -4.57 4.15
N CYS A 442 15.92 -3.90 5.07
CA CYS A 442 16.64 -2.67 4.74
C CYS A 442 17.76 -2.93 3.70
N TYR A 443 18.53 -4.01 3.85
CA TYR A 443 19.57 -4.35 2.87
C TYR A 443 19.00 -4.84 1.54
N LEU A 444 17.84 -5.52 1.55
CA LEU A 444 17.11 -5.83 0.31
C LEU A 444 16.64 -4.55 -0.39
N ASP A 445 16.09 -3.58 0.33
CA ASP A 445 15.66 -2.30 -0.26
C ASP A 445 16.86 -1.52 -0.83
N LEU A 446 18.03 -1.55 -0.18
CA LEU A 446 19.28 -1.00 -0.76
C LEU A 446 19.70 -1.72 -2.03
N TYR A 447 19.62 -3.06 -2.07
CA TYR A 447 19.88 -3.82 -3.29
C TYR A 447 18.93 -3.43 -4.42
N PHE A 448 17.64 -3.32 -4.09
CA PHE A 448 16.60 -2.94 -5.04
C PHE A 448 16.67 -1.48 -5.46
N ALA A 449 17.41 -0.61 -4.77
CA ALA A 449 17.75 0.71 -5.28
C ALA A 449 18.63 0.62 -6.54
N PHE A 450 19.46 -0.42 -6.68
CA PHE A 450 20.32 -0.59 -7.86
C PHE A 450 19.74 -1.54 -8.89
N LYS A 451 19.05 -2.60 -8.45
CA LYS A 451 18.53 -3.66 -9.32
C LYS A 451 17.00 -3.72 -9.29
N PRO A 452 16.37 -4.13 -10.39
CA PRO A 452 14.95 -4.42 -10.36
C PRO A 452 14.68 -5.69 -9.52
N ILE A 453 13.47 -5.81 -8.99
CA ILE A 453 12.95 -6.96 -8.24
C ILE A 453 12.79 -8.15 -9.18
N SER A 454 12.33 -7.88 -10.40
CA SER A 454 12.17 -8.85 -11.48
C SER A 454 12.70 -8.27 -12.79
N PRO A 455 13.11 -9.11 -13.77
CA PRO A 455 13.67 -8.62 -15.04
C PRO A 455 12.74 -7.67 -15.82
N ASP A 456 11.44 -7.80 -15.62
CA ASP A 456 10.37 -7.02 -16.23
C ASP A 456 9.95 -5.79 -15.42
N GLU A 457 10.47 -5.58 -14.19
CA GLU A 457 10.13 -4.41 -13.38
C GLU A 457 10.56 -3.12 -14.09
N LYS A 458 9.57 -2.24 -14.33
CA LYS A 458 9.79 -0.91 -14.89
C LYS A 458 9.76 0.15 -13.81
N THR A 459 10.31 1.33 -14.13
CA THR A 459 10.04 2.56 -13.39
C THR A 459 8.53 2.79 -13.31
N SER A 460 8.10 3.58 -12.32
CA SER A 460 6.68 3.83 -12.03
C SER A 460 5.89 4.47 -13.18
N ASP A 461 6.57 5.03 -14.18
CA ASP A 461 5.99 5.55 -15.42
C ASP A 461 5.98 4.54 -16.59
N GLY A 462 6.46 3.32 -16.37
CA GLY A 462 6.55 2.23 -17.34
C GLY A 462 7.67 2.35 -18.39
N ARG A 463 8.50 3.41 -18.37
CA ARG A 463 9.40 3.72 -19.50
C ARG A 463 10.75 3.03 -19.44
N LYS A 464 11.40 3.01 -18.28
CA LYS A 464 12.75 2.44 -18.11
C LYS A 464 12.66 1.20 -17.24
N THR A 465 13.65 0.33 -17.30
CA THR A 465 13.79 -0.74 -16.30
C THR A 465 14.14 -0.12 -14.94
N ALA A 466 13.55 -0.64 -13.85
CA ALA A 466 13.75 -0.10 -12.50
C ALA A 466 15.18 -0.30 -11.99
N GLY A 467 15.62 0.57 -11.07
CA GLY A 467 16.94 0.50 -10.44
C GLY A 467 17.97 1.42 -11.10
N PHE A 468 18.91 1.94 -10.30
CA PHE A 468 19.95 2.84 -10.80
C PHE A 468 20.92 2.18 -11.80
N MET A 469 21.17 0.87 -11.69
CA MET A 469 22.03 0.18 -12.68
C MET A 469 21.39 0.10 -14.05
N ALA A 470 20.06 0.10 -14.13
CA ALA A 470 19.35 0.10 -15.41
C ALA A 470 19.11 1.51 -15.96
N SER A 471 18.75 2.45 -15.08
CA SER A 471 18.39 3.82 -15.47
C SER A 471 19.58 4.76 -15.64
N ALA A 472 20.68 4.51 -14.92
CA ALA A 472 21.89 5.35 -14.86
C ALA A 472 23.18 4.52 -14.83
N GLY A 473 23.15 3.29 -15.36
CA GLY A 473 24.27 2.34 -15.26
C GLY A 473 25.56 2.77 -15.97
N SER A 474 25.51 3.73 -16.91
CA SER A 474 26.70 4.32 -17.53
C SER A 474 27.45 5.28 -16.61
N ASN A 475 26.81 5.78 -15.53
CA ASN A 475 27.48 6.63 -14.55
C ASN A 475 28.43 5.79 -13.69
N LYS A 476 29.73 6.11 -13.75
CA LYS A 476 30.79 5.41 -13.00
C LYS A 476 30.51 5.36 -11.50
N LYS A 477 30.00 6.45 -10.89
CA LYS A 477 29.67 6.50 -9.46
C LYS A 477 28.56 5.51 -9.08
N VAL A 478 27.58 5.30 -9.96
CA VAL A 478 26.52 4.30 -9.75
C VAL A 478 27.11 2.90 -9.72
N GLN A 479 27.99 2.56 -10.67
CA GLN A 479 28.65 1.25 -10.72
C GLN A 479 29.54 1.02 -9.50
N GLU A 480 30.35 2.01 -9.14
CA GLU A 480 31.22 1.94 -7.97
C GLU A 480 30.42 1.79 -6.67
N ALA A 481 29.37 2.58 -6.47
CA ALA A 481 28.48 2.48 -5.31
C ALA A 481 27.86 1.07 -5.19
N TYR A 482 27.37 0.51 -6.31
CA TYR A 482 26.86 -0.85 -6.36
C TYR A 482 27.92 -1.88 -5.95
N ASN A 483 29.14 -1.75 -6.48
CA ASN A 483 30.25 -2.66 -6.18
C ASN A 483 30.67 -2.61 -4.71
N GLN A 484 30.55 -1.45 -4.04
CA GLN A 484 30.82 -1.33 -2.61
C GLN A 484 29.72 -1.96 -1.75
N LEU A 485 28.44 -1.78 -2.10
CA LEU A 485 27.31 -2.21 -1.26
C LEU A 485 27.01 -3.71 -1.39
N VAL A 486 27.12 -4.27 -2.59
CA VAL A 486 26.72 -5.67 -2.87
C VAL A 486 27.42 -6.70 -2.00
N PRO A 487 28.75 -6.64 -1.76
CA PRO A 487 29.42 -7.59 -0.87
C PRO A 487 28.85 -7.60 0.55
N ILE A 488 28.47 -6.43 1.08
CA ILE A 488 27.88 -6.31 2.42
C ILE A 488 26.45 -6.82 2.44
N ILE A 489 25.64 -6.43 1.45
CA ILE A 489 24.27 -6.93 1.28
C ILE A 489 24.28 -8.46 1.25
N ARG A 490 25.05 -9.07 0.33
CA ARG A 490 25.17 -10.53 0.22
C ARG A 490 25.60 -11.18 1.53
N TYR A 491 26.52 -10.55 2.25
CA TYR A 491 26.95 -11.05 3.56
C TYR A 491 25.79 -11.10 4.55
N VAL A 492 25.08 -9.99 4.73
CA VAL A 492 23.96 -9.88 5.68
C VAL A 492 22.82 -10.84 5.31
N LEU A 493 22.47 -10.94 4.03
CA LEU A 493 21.43 -11.88 3.57
C LEU A 493 21.80 -13.35 3.86
N ARG A 494 23.09 -13.70 3.78
CA ARG A 494 23.57 -15.06 4.03
C ARG A 494 23.65 -15.39 5.53
N VAL A 495 24.14 -14.47 6.35
CA VAL A 495 24.35 -14.74 7.79
C VAL A 495 23.14 -14.41 8.65
N GLN A 496 22.18 -13.64 8.13
CA GLN A 496 20.89 -13.34 8.78
C GLN A 496 20.99 -12.92 10.25
N GLY A 497 21.92 -12.01 10.56
CA GLY A 497 22.10 -11.53 11.94
C GLY A 497 23.05 -12.37 12.81
N GLN A 498 23.55 -13.50 12.33
CA GLN A 498 24.38 -14.39 13.16
C GLN A 498 25.84 -13.94 13.31
N ARG A 499 26.33 -13.08 12.40
CA ARG A 499 27.73 -12.66 12.37
C ARG A 499 27.86 -11.18 12.04
N ARG A 500 28.86 -10.53 12.63
CA ARG A 500 29.25 -9.14 12.32
C ARG A 500 29.83 -9.05 10.90
N ILE A 501 29.54 -7.96 10.20
CA ILE A 501 30.13 -7.61 8.91
C ILE A 501 31.65 -7.41 9.10
N PRO A 502 32.49 -8.00 8.23
CA PRO A 502 33.94 -7.82 8.27
C PRO A 502 34.37 -6.35 8.24
N LYS A 503 35.38 -5.99 9.07
CA LYS A 503 35.81 -4.60 9.28
C LYS A 503 36.35 -3.94 8.01
N ASP A 504 37.06 -4.70 7.18
CA ASP A 504 37.58 -4.29 5.87
C ASP A 504 36.46 -3.80 4.94
N ARG A 505 35.30 -4.46 4.94
CA ARG A 505 34.15 -4.06 4.11
C ARG A 505 33.52 -2.76 4.61
N VAL A 506 33.43 -2.58 5.92
CA VAL A 506 32.94 -1.33 6.51
C VAL A 506 33.91 -0.18 6.22
N ALA A 507 35.22 -0.42 6.32
CA ALA A 507 36.26 0.55 5.98
C ALA A 507 36.26 0.92 4.49
N ALA A 508 36.00 -0.03 3.59
CA ALA A 508 35.89 0.22 2.16
C ALA A 508 34.75 1.22 1.83
N LEU A 509 33.59 1.10 2.49
CA LEU A 509 32.51 2.08 2.35
C LEU A 509 32.92 3.47 2.84
N ALA A 510 33.57 3.55 4.01
CA ALA A 510 34.04 4.82 4.57
C ALA A 510 35.04 5.51 3.63
N ASN A 511 36.00 4.76 3.07
CA ASN A 511 36.98 5.27 2.10
C ASN A 511 36.30 5.74 0.81
N TRP A 512 35.32 4.99 0.30
CA TRP A 512 34.57 5.39 -0.88
C TRP A 512 33.84 6.72 -0.65
N LEU A 513 33.18 6.90 0.51
CA LEU A 513 32.49 8.14 0.87
C LEU A 513 33.45 9.32 0.96
N LYS A 514 34.64 9.13 1.53
CA LYS A 514 35.67 10.19 1.57
C LYS A 514 36.07 10.66 0.17
N ASN A 515 36.20 9.73 -0.78
CA ASN A 515 36.74 10.01 -2.11
C ASN A 515 35.69 10.41 -3.15
N ASN A 516 34.39 10.26 -2.87
CA ASN A 516 33.31 10.44 -3.84
C ASN A 516 32.25 11.46 -3.40
N GLN A 517 32.66 12.51 -2.67
CA GLN A 517 31.73 13.59 -2.31
C GLN A 517 31.13 14.22 -3.58
N PRO A 518 29.82 14.51 -3.59
CA PRO A 518 29.20 15.19 -4.71
C PRO A 518 29.63 16.66 -4.73
N GLY A 519 29.76 17.25 -5.93
CA GLY A 519 30.08 18.68 -6.06
C GLY A 519 28.98 19.59 -5.52
N SER A 520 27.75 19.09 -5.43
CA SER A 520 26.63 19.73 -4.73
C SER A 520 25.78 18.66 -4.04
N PHE A 521 25.32 18.97 -2.83
CA PHE A 521 24.38 18.11 -2.08
C PHE A 521 22.91 18.37 -2.46
N SER A 522 22.66 19.18 -3.48
CA SER A 522 21.32 19.43 -4.02
C SER A 522 21.05 18.58 -5.26
N ILE A 523 19.83 18.07 -5.38
CA ILE A 523 19.39 17.25 -6.51
C ILE A 523 18.96 18.07 -7.73
N VAL A 524 18.77 19.38 -7.56
CA VAL A 524 18.52 20.34 -8.64
C VAL A 524 19.38 21.58 -8.43
N PRO A 525 19.71 22.33 -9.50
CA PRO A 525 20.37 23.64 -9.38
C PRO A 525 19.58 24.55 -8.43
N ASP A 526 20.28 25.21 -7.50
CA ASP A 526 19.72 26.11 -6.49
C ASP A 526 18.66 25.51 -5.55
N GLY A 527 18.49 24.18 -5.60
CA GLY A 527 17.59 23.45 -4.72
C GLY A 527 18.12 23.33 -3.29
N LYS A 528 17.22 23.01 -2.37
CA LYS A 528 17.57 22.68 -0.98
C LYS A 528 18.47 21.42 -0.94
N PRO A 529 19.63 21.47 -0.26
CA PRO A 529 20.48 20.30 -0.07
C PRO A 529 19.72 19.17 0.64
N ILE A 530 19.96 17.92 0.22
CA ILE A 530 19.29 16.75 0.83
C ILE A 530 19.93 16.36 2.16
N VAL A 531 21.22 16.70 2.35
CA VAL A 531 21.94 16.51 3.61
C VAL A 531 21.85 17.82 4.40
N PRO A 532 21.36 17.82 5.65
CA PRO A 532 21.33 19.04 6.47
C PRO A 532 22.76 19.54 6.71
N ALA A 533 22.97 20.86 6.63
CA ALA A 533 24.28 21.51 6.77
C ALA A 533 25.03 21.17 8.08
N SER A 534 24.31 20.70 9.11
CA SER A 534 24.90 20.20 10.36
C SER A 534 25.64 18.87 10.23
N ALA A 535 25.51 18.15 9.11
CA ALA A 535 26.17 16.87 8.85
C ALA A 535 27.39 17.00 7.93
N THR A 536 27.55 18.10 7.20
CA THR A 536 28.74 18.41 6.40
C THR A 536 29.86 19.03 7.24
N THR A 537 29.55 19.59 8.40
CA THR A 537 30.51 19.98 9.44
C THR A 537 30.78 18.80 10.37
N SER A 538 31.49 17.79 9.85
CA SER A 538 32.16 16.84 10.71
C SER A 538 33.06 17.60 11.66
N LYS A 539 32.79 17.44 12.96
CA LYS A 539 33.58 17.75 14.16
C LYS A 539 35.00 17.14 14.16
N SER A 540 35.64 16.98 13.01
CA SER A 540 37.05 16.57 12.89
C SER A 540 38.03 17.67 13.29
N ASP A 541 37.58 18.93 13.45
CA ASP A 541 38.44 20.07 13.83
C ASP A 541 38.30 20.53 15.30
N ARG A 542 37.65 19.75 16.18
CA ARG A 542 37.47 20.14 17.61
C ARG A 542 37.92 19.10 18.64
N LEU A 543 38.70 18.10 18.25
CA LEU A 543 39.32 17.14 19.19
C LEU A 543 40.86 17.12 19.11
N ILE A 544 41.47 18.17 18.57
CA ILE A 544 42.91 18.42 18.69
C ILE A 544 43.05 19.88 19.14
N ALA A 545 43.76 20.10 20.26
CA ALA A 545 43.90 21.33 21.04
C ALA A 545 42.70 21.62 21.97
N ALA A 546 42.81 21.65 23.30
CA ALA A 546 43.96 21.70 24.23
C ALA A 546 43.42 21.46 25.67
N PRO A 547 44.26 21.54 26.73
CA PRO A 547 45.65 21.12 26.89
C PRO A 547 45.77 19.69 27.46
#